data_AF-A0A1F8F646-F1
#
_entry.id   AF-A0A1F8F646-F1
#
_cell.length_a   1.000
_cell.length_b   1.000
_cell.length_c   1.000
_cell.angle_alpha   90.00
_cell.angle_beta   90.00
_cell.angle_gamma   90.00
#
_symmetry.space_group_name_H-M   'P 1'
#
loop_
_entity.id
_entity.type
_entity.pdbx_description
1 polymer ?
#
loop_
_entity_poly.entity_id
_entity_poly.type
_entity_poly.pdbx_seq_one_letter_code
_entity_poly.pdbx_strand_id
1 'polypeptide(L)'
;MPNIAKVTRLSAPSVFGLNDWAEKFVAQARKEASGESARLLEASRPLYKYIFPDGRVYSEKVQPQKISADQFLALQGEQGFWLTESLWKNSEIEEICSFL
;
A
#
# COMPACT_ATOMS: atom_id res chain seq x y z
N MET A 1 13.71 30.41 31.14
CA MET A 1 14.01 29.12 30.48
C MET A 1 12.98 28.92 29.38
N PRO A 2 13.33 28.89 28.09
CA PRO A 2 12.34 28.70 27.05
C PRO A 2 11.87 27.24 27.08
N ASN A 3 10.55 27.10 27.14
CA ASN A 3 9.82 25.85 27.16
C ASN A 3 10.00 25.21 25.77
N ILE A 4 10.84 24.18 25.66
CA ILE A 4 11.00 23.42 24.42
C ILE A 4 9.71 22.64 24.24
N ALA A 5 8.80 23.17 23.43
CA ALA A 5 7.69 22.40 22.92
C ALA A 5 8.29 21.17 22.23
N LYS A 6 8.14 19.99 22.86
CA LYS A 6 8.31 18.72 22.18
C LYS A 6 7.32 18.77 21.02
N VAL A 7 7.82 19.04 19.83
CA VAL A 7 7.09 18.78 18.59
C VAL A 7 6.97 17.27 18.55
N THR A 8 5.93 16.74 19.16
CA THR A 8 5.47 15.39 18.90
C THR A 8 5.13 15.40 17.42
N ARG A 9 6.03 14.91 16.57
CA ARG A 9 5.66 14.53 15.20
C ARG A 9 4.59 13.47 15.38
N LEU A 10 3.32 13.88 15.36
CA LEU A 10 2.21 13.00 15.10
C LEU A 10 2.33 12.67 13.62
N SER A 11 3.25 11.76 13.28
CA SER A 11 3.29 11.15 11.95
C SER A 11 2.00 10.38 11.84
N ALA A 12 1.05 10.99 11.17
CA ALA A 12 -0.28 10.46 11.04
C ALA A 12 -0.23 9.32 10.01
N PRO A 13 -0.96 8.21 10.24
CA PRO A 13 -0.83 7.00 9.43
C PRO A 13 -1.16 7.25 7.95
N SER A 14 -0.24 6.87 7.07
CA SER A 14 -0.34 7.02 5.62
C SER A 14 -0.51 5.67 4.92
N VAL A 15 -1.06 5.69 3.70
CA VAL A 15 -1.22 4.50 2.83
C VAL A 15 -0.24 4.60 1.67
N PHE A 16 0.77 3.75 1.68
CA PHE A 16 1.78 3.69 0.64
C PHE A 16 1.30 2.90 -0.59
N GLY A 17 1.99 3.11 -1.70
CA GLY A 17 1.73 2.45 -2.98
C GLY A 17 2.00 0.95 -2.97
N LEU A 18 1.98 0.38 -4.17
CA LEU A 18 2.54 -0.94 -4.41
C LEU A 18 4.07 -0.84 -4.33
N ASN A 19 4.77 -1.94 -4.04
CA ASN A 19 6.22 -1.95 -4.13
C ASN A 19 6.69 -1.90 -5.60
N ASP A 20 7.97 -1.59 -5.81
CA ASP A 20 8.57 -1.45 -7.15
C ASP A 20 8.31 -2.64 -8.06
N TRP A 21 8.35 -3.85 -7.51
CA TRP A 21 8.12 -5.07 -8.28
C TRP A 21 6.65 -5.15 -8.74
N ALA A 22 5.71 -4.89 -7.84
CA ALA A 22 4.29 -4.97 -8.11
C ALA A 22 3.83 -3.87 -9.07
N GLU A 23 4.38 -2.66 -8.97
CA GLU A 23 4.12 -1.59 -9.93
C GLU A 23 4.54 -1.99 -11.35
N LYS A 24 5.74 -2.55 -11.50
CA LYS A 24 6.22 -3.07 -12.79
C LYS A 24 5.37 -4.24 -13.29
N PHE A 25 4.96 -5.12 -12.39
CA PHE A 25 4.14 -6.29 -12.73
C PHE A 25 2.78 -5.88 -13.30
N VAL A 26 2.10 -4.90 -12.71
CA VAL A 26 0.76 -4.47 -13.13
C VAL A 26 0.76 -3.45 -14.28
N ALA A 27 1.92 -2.90 -14.63
CA ALA A 27 2.05 -1.94 -15.74
C ALA A 27 1.60 -2.51 -17.11
N GLN A 28 1.64 -3.82 -17.27
CA GLN A 28 1.19 -4.53 -18.48
C GLN A 28 -0.29 -4.95 -18.45
N ALA A 29 -1.00 -4.72 -17.35
CA ALA A 29 -2.38 -5.14 -17.16
C ALA A 29 -3.36 -3.99 -17.46
N ARG A 30 -4.58 -4.34 -17.84
CA ARG A 30 -5.68 -3.37 -17.91
C ARG A 30 -6.06 -2.98 -16.48
N LYS A 31 -6.04 -1.68 -16.18
CA LYS A 31 -6.37 -1.13 -14.86
C LYS A 31 -7.82 -0.67 -14.80
N GLU A 32 -8.55 -1.11 -13.78
CA GLU A 32 -9.95 -0.76 -13.52
C GLU A 32 -10.16 -0.37 -12.07
N ALA A 33 -11.11 0.51 -11.78
CA ALA A 33 -11.47 0.82 -10.40
C ALA A 33 -12.16 -0.38 -9.75
N SER A 34 -11.75 -0.74 -8.54
CA SER A 34 -12.32 -1.89 -7.83
C SER A 34 -13.69 -1.60 -7.19
N GLY A 35 -14.05 -0.31 -7.06
CA GLY A 35 -15.17 0.15 -6.24
C GLY A 35 -14.82 0.28 -4.75
N GLU A 36 -13.62 -0.13 -4.34
CA GLU A 36 -13.12 0.00 -2.98
C GLU A 36 -12.19 1.22 -2.87
N SER A 37 -11.92 1.66 -1.64
CA SER A 37 -11.00 2.75 -1.38
C SER A 37 -10.20 2.51 -0.10
N ALA A 38 -8.92 2.89 -0.12
CA ALA A 38 -8.10 2.95 1.08
C ALA A 38 -8.17 4.36 1.67
N ARG A 39 -8.23 4.44 3.00
CA ARG A 39 -8.25 5.73 3.73
C ARG A 39 -6.83 6.21 3.99
N LEU A 40 -6.47 7.34 3.40
CA LEU A 40 -5.46 8.26 3.90
C LEU A 40 -6.18 9.28 4.80
N LEU A 41 -5.57 9.75 5.89
CA LEU A 41 -6.19 10.67 6.87
C LEU A 41 -7.28 11.60 6.32
N GLU A 42 -6.92 12.42 5.34
CA GLU A 42 -7.79 13.47 4.77
C GLU A 42 -8.29 13.13 3.36
N ALA A 43 -7.97 11.94 2.83
CA ALA A 43 -8.31 11.57 1.46
C ALA A 43 -8.57 10.06 1.31
N SER A 44 -9.62 9.71 0.57
CA SER A 44 -9.79 8.33 0.09
C SER A 44 -9.10 8.18 -1.25
N ARG A 45 -8.27 7.14 -1.38
CA ARG A 45 -7.69 6.73 -2.66
C ARG A 45 -8.49 5.54 -3.20
N PRO A 46 -8.96 5.57 -4.47
CA PRO A 46 -9.58 4.40 -5.06
C PRO A 46 -8.55 3.27 -5.17
N LEU A 47 -9.01 2.04 -4.89
CA LEU A 47 -8.24 0.84 -5.16
C LEU A 47 -8.56 0.33 -6.56
N TYR A 48 -7.61 -0.39 -7.13
CA TYR A 48 -7.71 -0.86 -8.50
C TYR A 48 -7.69 -2.38 -8.62
N LYS A 49 -8.26 -2.87 -9.73
CA LYS A 49 -8.12 -4.23 -10.23
C LYS A 49 -7.31 -4.20 -11.51
N TYR A 50 -6.50 -5.22 -11.70
CA TYR A 50 -5.56 -5.38 -12.80
C TYR A 50 -5.90 -6.69 -13.51
N ILE A 51 -6.30 -6.57 -14.78
CA ILE A 51 -6.76 -7.70 -15.60
C ILE A 51 -5.70 -7.95 -16.67
N PHE A 52 -5.08 -9.12 -16.61
CA PHE A 52 -4.02 -9.53 -17.52
C PHE A 52 -4.59 -10.17 -18.80
N PRO A 53 -3.83 -10.16 -19.92
CA PRO A 53 -4.28 -10.77 -21.18
C PRO A 53 -4.57 -12.27 -21.09
N ASP A 54 -3.94 -12.97 -20.14
CA ASP A 54 -4.16 -14.39 -19.87
C ASP A 54 -5.39 -14.66 -18.98
N GLY A 55 -6.15 -13.62 -18.63
CA GLY A 55 -7.36 -13.70 -17.82
C GLY A 55 -7.11 -13.65 -16.31
N ARG A 56 -5.86 -13.60 -15.84
CA ARG A 56 -5.58 -13.43 -14.41
C ARG A 56 -6.01 -12.05 -13.94
N VAL A 57 -6.66 -12.00 -12.77
CA VAL A 57 -7.08 -10.75 -12.14
C VAL A 57 -6.44 -10.62 -10.76
N TYR A 58 -5.90 -9.42 -10.50
CA TYR A 58 -5.33 -9.05 -9.21
C TYR A 58 -5.96 -7.75 -8.72
N SER A 59 -6.29 -7.67 -7.45
CA SER A 59 -6.83 -6.46 -6.83
C SER A 59 -5.81 -5.86 -5.87
N GLU A 60 -5.71 -4.53 -5.85
CA GLU A 60 -5.04 -3.82 -4.77
C GLU A 60 -5.80 -4.01 -3.47
N LYS A 61 -5.07 -4.33 -2.41
CA LYS A 61 -5.60 -4.44 -1.05
C LYS A 61 -4.59 -3.88 -0.06
N VAL A 62 -5.10 -3.35 1.04
CA VAL A 62 -4.25 -2.95 2.18
C VAL A 62 -3.65 -4.22 2.79
N GLN A 63 -2.32 -4.30 2.80
CA GLN A 63 -1.57 -5.35 3.45
C GLN A 63 -1.91 -5.36 4.95
N PRO A 64 -2.33 -6.50 5.52
CA PRO A 64 -2.58 -6.61 6.94
C PRO A 64 -1.26 -6.57 7.70
N GLN A 65 -0.95 -5.45 8.35
CA GLN A 65 0.28 -5.31 9.14
C GLN A 65 0.01 -4.68 10.51
N LYS A 66 0.81 -5.10 11.50
CA LYS A 66 0.65 -4.74 12.93
C LYS A 66 1.79 -3.89 13.49
N ILE A 67 2.83 -3.62 12.70
CA ILE A 67 4.11 -3.09 13.22
C ILE A 67 4.24 -1.58 13.00
N SER A 68 3.63 -1.03 11.95
CA SER A 68 3.55 0.41 11.70
C SER A 68 2.12 0.91 11.84
N ALA A 69 1.96 2.19 12.17
CA ALA A 69 0.69 2.88 12.01
C ALA A 69 0.35 3.05 10.52
N ASP A 70 1.37 3.07 9.66
CA ASP A 70 1.23 3.16 8.21
C ASP A 70 0.69 1.87 7.58
N GLN A 71 0.00 2.04 6.47
CA GLN A 71 -0.61 1.01 5.66
C GLN A 71 0.13 0.90 4.34
N PHE A 72 0.27 -0.31 3.81
CA PHE A 72 0.95 -0.57 2.54
C PHE A 72 0.00 -1.34 1.63
N LEU A 73 0.06 -1.10 0.31
CA LEU A 73 -0.74 -1.89 -0.61
C LEU A 73 0.05 -3.08 -1.15
N ALA A 74 -0.68 -4.16 -1.39
CA ALA A 74 -0.20 -5.35 -2.07
C ALA A 74 -1.29 -5.91 -3.01
N LEU A 75 -0.93 -6.91 -3.79
CA LEU A 75 -1.81 -7.55 -4.76
C LEU A 75 -2.39 -8.85 -4.21
N GLN A 76 -3.70 -9.00 -4.35
CA GLN A 76 -4.43 -10.21 -4.02
C GLN A 76 -5.13 -10.75 -5.28
N GLY A 77 -4.93 -12.03 -5.58
CA GLY A 77 -5.64 -12.73 -6.66
C GLY A 77 -7.10 -13.02 -6.30
N GLU A 78 -7.90 -13.43 -7.29
CA GLU A 78 -9.36 -13.64 -7.11
C GLU A 78 -9.73 -14.72 -6.08
N GLN A 79 -8.85 -15.70 -5.87
CA GLN A 79 -9.07 -16.75 -4.86
C GLN A 79 -8.62 -16.33 -3.45
N GLY A 80 -8.28 -15.05 -3.25
CA GLY A 80 -7.86 -14.50 -1.96
C GLY A 80 -6.39 -14.74 -1.61
N PHE A 81 -5.60 -15.37 -2.48
CA PHE A 81 -4.16 -15.52 -2.26
C PHE A 81 -3.46 -14.18 -2.49
N TRP A 82 -2.56 -13.83 -1.56
CA TRP A 82 -1.64 -12.71 -1.76
C TRP A 82 -0.53 -13.12 -2.71
N LEU A 83 -0.17 -12.20 -3.60
CA LEU A 83 1.02 -12.38 -4.40
C LEU A 83 2.24 -11.97 -3.57
N THR A 84 3.05 -12.95 -3.19
CA THR A 84 4.11 -12.80 -2.17
C THR A 84 5.13 -11.72 -2.51
N GLU A 85 5.44 -11.54 -3.79
CA GLU A 85 6.40 -10.59 -4.32
C GLU A 85 5.88 -9.15 -4.27
N SER A 86 4.56 -8.97 -4.14
CA SER A 86 3.93 -7.66 -3.96
C SER A 86 3.85 -7.23 -2.51
N LEU A 87 4.11 -8.13 -1.56
CA LEU A 87 4.11 -7.81 -0.14
C LEU A 87 5.34 -6.99 0.21
N TRP A 88 5.12 -5.96 1.01
CA TRP A 88 6.19 -5.20 1.63
C TRP A 88 6.78 -5.98 2.79
N LYS A 89 8.09 -6.21 2.77
CA LYS A 89 8.85 -6.80 3.87
C LYS A 89 9.08 -5.75 4.94
N ASN A 90 9.24 -6.21 6.19
CA ASN A 90 9.48 -5.31 7.32
C ASN A 90 10.68 -4.37 7.09
N SER A 91 11.76 -4.86 6.50
CA SER A 91 12.94 -4.03 6.20
C SER A 91 12.64 -2.90 5.21
N GLU A 92 11.80 -3.16 4.20
CA GLU A 92 11.42 -2.15 3.19
C GLU A 92 10.50 -1.09 3.80
N ILE A 93 9.65 -1.49 4.75
CA ILE A 93 8.77 -0.57 5.49
C ILE A 93 9.57 0.30 6.44
N GLU A 94 10.49 -0.29 7.20
CA GLU A 94 11.39 0.46 8.08
C GLU A 94 12.18 1.49 7.30
N GLU A 95 12.69 1.12 6.12
CA GLU A 95 13.39 2.03 5.21
C GLU A 95 12.48 3.20 4.81
N ILE A 96 11.30 2.96 4.26
CA ILE A 96 10.36 4.03 3.85
C ILE A 96 9.99 4.95 5.02
N CYS A 97 9.59 4.37 6.15
CA CYS A 97 9.18 5.14 7.31
C CYS A 97 10.34 5.93 7.94
N SER A 98 11.60 5.51 7.73
CA SER A 98 12.78 6.25 8.22
C SER A 98 13.07 7.55 7.45
N PHE A 99 12.56 7.68 6.22
CA PHE A 99 12.75 8.86 5.38
C PHE A 99 11.73 9.99 5.60
N LEU A 100 10.81 9.83 6.56
CA LEU A 100 9.72 10.79 6.88
C LEU A 100 10.00 11.58 8.16
#